data_AF-A0A2N2KS72-F1
#
_entry.id   AF-A0A2N2KS72-F1
#
_cell.length_a   1.000
_cell.length_b   1.000
_cell.length_c   1.000
_cell.angle_alpha   90.00
_cell.angle_beta   90.00
_cell.angle_gamma   90.00
#
_symmetry.space_group_name_H-M   'P 1'
#
loop_
_entity.id
_entity.type
_entity.pdbx_description
1 polymer ?
#
loop_
_entity_poly.entity_id
_entity_poly.type
_entity_poly.pdbx_seq_one_letter_code
_entity_poly.pdbx_strand_id
1 'polypeptide(L)'
;MANWKKLAASLLLEDGCIDSSETSLLKSEILDDGIVDEEEMHFLIGLRKSATSTCEVFEKFFFESFKAYLLADGEIDAAETELIRSVLYADGKIDKYELEFLRDLQKSANKVQPSFNKLCEECGA
;
A
#
# COMPACT_ATOMS: atom_id res chain seq x y z
N MET A 1 21.48 5.58 2.76
CA MET A 1 20.45 6.59 3.05
C MET A 1 19.72 6.85 1.75
N ALA A 2 18.74 6.00 1.46
CA ALA A 2 17.96 6.10 0.25
C ALA A 2 17.25 7.45 0.23
N ASN A 3 17.41 8.19 -0.87
CA ASN A 3 16.84 9.54 -1.00
C ASN A 3 15.41 9.46 -1.57
N TRP A 4 14.68 8.37 -1.31
CA TRP A 4 13.34 8.14 -1.84
C TRP A 4 12.35 9.25 -1.45
N LYS A 5 12.48 9.86 -0.25
CA LYS A 5 11.68 11.05 0.15
C LYS A 5 11.88 12.21 -0.80
N LYS A 6 13.14 12.45 -1.20
CA LYS A 6 13.52 13.53 -2.12
C LYS A 6 13.11 13.20 -3.55
N LEU A 7 13.23 11.94 -3.97
CA LEU A 7 12.72 11.45 -5.24
C LEU A 7 11.22 11.73 -5.34
N ALA A 8 10.40 11.23 -4.42
CA ALA A 8 8.96 11.39 -4.52
C ALA A 8 8.48 12.85 -4.37
N ALA A 9 9.18 13.66 -3.57
CA ALA A 9 8.95 15.09 -3.56
C ALA A 9 9.20 15.71 -4.94
N SER A 10 10.23 15.25 -5.67
CA SER A 10 10.49 15.65 -7.05
C SER A 10 9.37 15.20 -7.99
N LEU A 11 8.92 13.94 -7.89
CA LEU A 11 7.83 13.38 -8.72
C LEU A 11 6.52 14.18 -8.56
N LEU A 12 6.13 14.45 -7.30
CA LEU A 12 4.94 15.22 -6.99
C LEU A 12 5.03 16.69 -7.44
N LEU A 13 6.24 17.25 -7.48
CA LEU A 13 6.46 18.63 -7.91
C LEU A 13 6.50 18.77 -9.44
N GLU A 14 6.88 17.69 -10.15
CA GLU A 14 7.10 17.71 -11.59
C GLU A 14 5.79 17.56 -12.38
N ASP A 15 4.96 16.57 -12.04
CA ASP A 15 3.66 16.36 -12.69
C ASP A 15 2.53 15.99 -11.70
N GLY A 16 2.87 15.56 -10.48
CA GLY A 16 1.88 15.11 -9.50
C GLY A 16 1.27 13.74 -9.83
N CYS A 17 1.68 13.11 -10.92
CA CYS A 17 1.32 11.75 -11.31
C CYS A 17 2.49 10.80 -11.01
N ILE A 18 2.19 9.53 -10.73
CA ILE A 18 3.22 8.48 -10.59
C ILE A 18 3.20 7.59 -11.84
N ASP A 19 4.19 7.77 -12.70
CA ASP A 19 4.36 6.95 -13.91
C ASP A 19 5.24 5.71 -13.69
N SER A 20 5.33 4.87 -14.73
CA SER A 20 6.05 3.60 -14.67
C SER A 20 7.57 3.75 -14.56
N SER A 21 8.14 4.84 -15.06
CA SER A 21 9.57 5.15 -14.93
C SER A 21 9.89 5.52 -13.49
N GLU A 22 9.05 6.38 -12.90
CA GLU A 22 9.17 6.81 -11.51
C GLU A 22 8.96 5.66 -10.53
N THR A 23 7.98 4.79 -10.83
CA THR A 23 7.76 3.56 -10.07
C THR A 23 8.98 2.64 -10.11
N SER A 24 9.67 2.56 -11.26
CA SER A 24 10.88 1.74 -11.38
C SER A 24 12.04 2.30 -10.55
N LEU A 25 12.17 3.62 -10.47
CA LEU A 25 13.13 4.29 -9.58
C LEU A 25 12.80 4.06 -8.11
N LEU A 26 11.53 4.22 -7.72
CA LEU A 26 11.05 3.92 -6.38
C LEU A 26 11.29 2.46 -6.02
N LYS A 27 10.97 1.53 -6.92
CA LYS A 27 11.28 0.10 -6.74
C LYS A 27 12.77 -0.11 -6.52
N SER A 28 13.63 0.49 -7.34
CA SER A 28 15.08 0.28 -7.21
C SER A 28 15.65 0.84 -5.91
N GLU A 29 15.08 1.91 -5.35
CA GLU A 29 15.55 2.51 -4.09
C GLU A 29 14.92 1.85 -2.85
N ILE A 30 13.64 1.49 -2.90
CA ILE A 30 12.89 0.87 -1.79
C ILE A 30 13.18 -0.63 -1.72
N LEU A 31 13.17 -1.34 -2.85
CA LEU A 31 13.54 -2.76 -2.90
C LEU A 31 15.05 -2.99 -2.94
N ASP A 32 15.90 -1.97 -2.71
CA ASP A 32 17.36 -2.19 -2.63
C ASP A 32 17.71 -3.16 -1.49
N ASP A 33 16.97 -3.09 -0.37
CA ASP A 33 17.06 -4.05 0.75
C ASP A 33 16.16 -5.29 0.56
N GLY A 34 15.31 -5.27 -0.48
CA GLY A 34 14.42 -6.37 -0.86
C GLY A 34 13.14 -6.52 -0.01
N ILE A 35 12.92 -5.62 0.95
CA ILE A 35 11.76 -5.62 1.87
C ILE A 35 11.29 -4.17 2.05
N VAL A 36 9.98 -3.97 2.18
CA VAL A 36 9.41 -2.66 2.52
C VAL A 36 9.18 -2.61 4.02
N ASP A 37 9.90 -1.71 4.70
CA ASP A 37 9.75 -1.46 6.12
C ASP A 37 8.54 -0.56 6.43
N GLU A 38 8.16 -0.44 7.71
CA GLU A 38 7.05 0.42 8.17
C GLU A 38 7.19 1.86 7.66
N GLU A 39 8.38 2.45 7.77
CA GLU A 39 8.62 3.84 7.34
C GLU A 39 8.39 4.02 5.83
N GLU A 40 8.78 3.03 5.03
CA GLU A 40 8.64 3.05 3.58
C GLU A 40 7.19 2.82 3.19
N MET A 41 6.49 1.93 3.89
CA MET A 41 5.07 1.70 3.68
C MET A 41 4.24 2.94 4.01
N HIS A 42 4.50 3.57 5.16
CA HIS A 42 3.86 4.84 5.54
C HIS A 42 4.13 5.94 4.51
N PHE A 43 5.34 5.98 3.95
CA PHE A 43 5.67 6.90 2.89
C PHE A 43 4.92 6.60 1.59
N LEU A 44 4.89 5.36 1.14
CA LEU A 44 4.16 4.94 -0.05
C LEU A 44 2.67 5.29 0.04
N ILE A 45 2.07 5.11 1.23
CA ILE A 45 0.67 5.51 1.49
C ILE A 45 0.52 7.03 1.38
N GLY A 46 1.42 7.79 1.98
CA GLY A 46 1.42 9.26 1.91
C GLY A 46 1.63 9.78 0.47
N LEU A 47 2.50 9.13 -0.28
CA LEU A 47 2.80 9.41 -1.67
C LEU A 47 1.58 9.14 -2.55
N ARG A 48 0.95 7.96 -2.43
CA ARG A 48 -0.28 7.62 -3.15
C ARG A 48 -1.41 8.61 -2.86
N LYS A 49 -1.58 9.01 -1.60
CA LYS A 49 -2.59 10.01 -1.20
C LYS A 49 -2.32 11.42 -1.74
N SER A 50 -1.06 11.76 -1.96
CA SER A 50 -0.64 13.08 -2.45
C SER A 50 -0.57 13.12 -3.98
N ALA A 51 -0.39 11.97 -4.63
CA ALA A 51 -0.43 11.84 -6.07
C ALA A 51 -1.84 12.08 -6.59
N THR A 52 -1.95 12.83 -7.68
CA THR A 52 -3.22 13.11 -8.37
C THR A 52 -3.66 11.90 -9.19
N SER A 53 -2.71 11.12 -9.72
CA SER A 53 -2.97 9.88 -10.46
C SER A 53 -1.81 8.91 -10.29
N THR A 54 -2.10 7.61 -10.18
CA THR A 54 -1.10 6.55 -10.09
C THR A 54 -1.24 5.58 -11.27
N CYS A 55 -0.11 5.08 -11.79
CA CYS A 55 -0.12 4.07 -12.84
C CYS A 55 -0.38 2.66 -12.29
N GLU A 56 -0.82 1.74 -13.15
CA GLU A 56 -1.08 0.34 -12.76
C GLU A 56 0.16 -0.36 -12.18
N VAL A 57 1.36 0.04 -12.60
CA VAL A 57 2.62 -0.56 -12.17
C VAL A 57 2.90 -0.18 -10.72
N PHE A 58 2.63 1.08 -10.38
CA PHE A 58 2.71 1.58 -9.01
C PHE A 58 1.68 0.90 -8.12
N GLU A 59 0.41 0.85 -8.54
CA GLU A 59 -0.64 0.21 -7.74
C GLU A 59 -0.32 -1.26 -7.48
N LYS A 60 0.08 -2.03 -8.51
CA LYS A 60 0.50 -3.43 -8.32
C LYS A 60 1.65 -3.55 -7.32
N PHE A 61 2.70 -2.75 -7.49
CA PHE A 61 3.84 -2.75 -6.59
C PHE A 61 3.46 -2.39 -5.16
N PHE A 62 2.62 -1.37 -5.00
CA PHE A 62 2.12 -0.89 -3.73
C PHE A 62 1.33 -1.99 -3.01
N PHE A 63 0.37 -2.62 -3.69
CA PHE A 63 -0.43 -3.71 -3.09
C PHE A 63 0.41 -4.95 -2.78
N GLU A 64 1.37 -5.33 -3.64
CA GLU A 64 2.29 -6.44 -3.36
C GLU A 64 3.15 -6.16 -2.12
N SER A 65 3.71 -4.96 -2.03
CA SER A 65 4.53 -4.53 -0.89
C SER A 65 3.72 -4.40 0.38
N PHE A 66 2.52 -3.82 0.28
CA PHE A 66 1.61 -3.66 1.41
C PHE A 66 1.14 -5.01 1.94
N LYS A 67 0.83 -5.96 1.06
CA LYS A 67 0.55 -7.34 1.47
C LYS A 67 1.74 -7.97 2.17
N ALA A 68 2.95 -7.83 1.62
CA ALA A 68 4.15 -8.39 2.25
C ALA A 68 4.40 -7.78 3.64
N TYR A 69 4.23 -6.46 3.78
CA TYR A 69 4.32 -5.74 5.04
C TYR A 69 3.31 -6.26 6.08
N LEU A 70 2.03 -6.35 5.71
CA LEU A 70 0.96 -6.87 6.59
C LEU A 70 1.13 -8.35 6.97
N LEU A 71 1.84 -9.11 6.14
CA LEU A 71 2.15 -10.51 6.40
C LEU A 71 3.51 -10.70 7.09
N ALA A 72 4.30 -9.64 7.26
CA ALA A 72 5.64 -9.72 7.83
C ALA A 72 5.59 -10.18 9.29
N ASP A 73 4.65 -9.64 10.08
CA ASP A 73 4.42 -10.08 11.46
C ASP A 73 3.49 -11.31 11.54
N GLY A 74 2.78 -11.60 10.44
CA GLY A 74 1.87 -12.75 10.30
C GLY A 74 0.53 -12.60 11.04
N GLU A 75 0.34 -11.51 11.78
CA GLU A 75 -0.93 -11.10 12.39
C GLU A 75 -1.34 -9.74 11.84
N ILE A 76 -2.61 -9.58 11.47
CA ILE A 76 -3.18 -8.27 11.12
C ILE A 76 -3.73 -7.60 12.36
N ASP A 77 -3.04 -6.56 12.82
CA ASP A 77 -3.40 -5.79 14.00
C ASP A 77 -4.38 -4.63 13.71
N ALA A 78 -4.79 -3.93 14.76
CA ALA A 78 -5.75 -2.84 14.65
C ALA A 78 -5.19 -1.59 13.93
N ALA A 79 -3.90 -1.28 14.08
CA ALA A 79 -3.25 -0.17 13.39
C ALA A 79 -3.12 -0.48 11.89
N GLU A 80 -2.73 -1.70 11.56
CA GLU A 80 -2.71 -2.20 10.18
C GLU A 80 -4.11 -2.19 9.55
N THR A 81 -5.13 -2.60 10.30
CA THR A 81 -6.53 -2.51 9.85
C THR A 81 -6.92 -1.07 9.50
N GLU A 82 -6.51 -0.08 10.31
CA GLU A 82 -6.77 1.34 10.04
C GLU A 82 -6.00 1.83 8.80
N LEU A 83 -4.77 1.33 8.55
CA LEU A 83 -4.04 1.60 7.32
C LEU A 83 -4.74 1.03 6.10
N ILE A 84 -5.15 -0.24 6.15
CA ILE A 84 -5.90 -0.91 5.06
C ILE A 84 -7.16 -0.12 4.78
N ARG A 85 -7.93 0.23 5.81
CA ARG A 85 -9.09 1.09 5.69
C ARG A 85 -8.74 2.40 5.00
N SER A 86 -7.70 3.08 5.46
CA SER A 86 -7.32 4.35 4.87
C SER A 86 -6.89 4.25 3.40
N VAL A 87 -6.34 3.11 2.97
CA VAL A 87 -5.95 2.85 1.58
C VAL A 87 -7.18 2.56 0.72
N LEU A 88 -8.08 1.71 1.21
CA LEU A 88 -9.34 1.34 0.53
C LEU A 88 -10.27 2.54 0.33
N TYR A 89 -10.40 3.37 1.37
CA TYR A 89 -11.24 4.56 1.30
C TYR A 89 -10.53 5.75 0.62
N ALA A 90 -9.25 5.64 0.24
CA ALA A 90 -8.52 6.74 -0.39
C ALA A 90 -9.09 7.11 -1.76
N ASP A 91 -9.48 6.12 -2.57
CA ASP A 91 -10.12 6.34 -3.88
C ASP A 91 -11.64 6.62 -3.76
N GLY A 92 -12.16 6.57 -2.53
CA GLY A 92 -13.58 6.80 -2.23
C GLY A 92 -14.51 5.68 -2.72
N LYS A 93 -13.96 4.62 -3.30
CA LYS A 93 -14.68 3.43 -3.76
C LYS A 93 -13.91 2.18 -3.40
N ILE A 94 -14.65 1.16 -2.98
CA ILE A 94 -14.12 -0.18 -2.80
C ILE A 94 -14.52 -0.98 -4.03
N ASP A 95 -13.54 -1.31 -4.86
CA ASP A 95 -13.73 -2.10 -6.06
C ASP A 95 -13.60 -3.61 -5.79
N LYS A 96 -13.99 -4.42 -6.78
CA LYS A 96 -13.86 -5.89 -6.68
C LYS A 96 -12.40 -6.34 -6.45
N TYR A 97 -11.44 -5.64 -7.03
CA TYR A 97 -10.01 -5.95 -6.85
C TYR A 97 -9.59 -5.80 -5.38
N GLU A 98 -10.07 -4.75 -4.71
CA GLU A 98 -9.78 -4.51 -3.31
C GLU A 98 -10.49 -5.50 -2.38
N LEU A 99 -11.69 -5.94 -2.74
CA LEU A 99 -12.39 -7.04 -2.06
C LEU A 99 -11.63 -8.36 -2.20
N GLU A 100 -11.15 -8.67 -3.40
CA GLU A 100 -10.31 -9.86 -3.63
C GLU A 100 -8.99 -9.76 -2.86
N PHE A 101 -8.38 -8.58 -2.80
CA PHE A 101 -7.19 -8.32 -1.98
C PHE A 101 -7.47 -8.59 -0.49
N LEU A 102 -8.57 -8.07 0.07
CA LEU A 102 -8.96 -8.32 1.47
C LEU A 102 -9.15 -9.82 1.74
N ARG A 103 -9.84 -10.54 0.86
CA ARG A 103 -10.03 -12.00 0.99
C ARG A 103 -8.72 -12.76 0.92
N ASP A 104 -7.86 -12.41 -0.01
CA ASP A 104 -6.59 -13.07 -0.23
C ASP A 104 -5.62 -12.79 0.93
N LEU A 105 -5.64 -11.57 1.45
CA LEU A 105 -4.93 -11.16 2.65
C LEU A 105 -5.44 -11.91 3.88
N GLN A 106 -6.75 -12.00 4.08
CA GLN A 106 -7.36 -12.77 5.19
C GLN A 106 -6.95 -14.24 5.17
N LYS A 107 -6.84 -14.84 3.96
CA LYS A 107 -6.39 -16.23 3.79
C LYS A 107 -4.89 -16.41 3.99
N SER A 108 -4.11 -15.39 3.64
CA SER A 108 -2.65 -15.42 3.75
C SER A 108 -2.18 -15.11 5.18
N ALA A 109 -2.91 -14.27 5.91
CA ALA A 109 -2.62 -13.90 7.29
C ALA A 109 -2.81 -15.11 8.21
N ASN A 110 -1.86 -15.33 9.12
CA ASN A 110 -1.95 -16.43 10.08
C ASN A 110 -2.99 -16.10 11.16
N LYS A 111 -3.04 -14.83 11.56
CA LYS A 111 -4.03 -14.28 12.49
C LYS A 111 -4.58 -12.97 11.96
N VAL A 112 -5.85 -12.73 12.23
CA VAL A 112 -6.51 -11.46 11.94
C VAL A 112 -7.27 -11.00 13.17
N GLN A 113 -7.15 -9.72 13.50
CA GLN A 113 -7.90 -9.15 14.61
C GLN A 113 -9.39 -8.97 14.28
N PRO A 114 -10.27 -8.89 15.30
CA PRO A 114 -11.70 -8.67 15.10
C PRO A 114 -12.00 -7.41 14.30
N SER A 115 -11.17 -6.37 14.45
CA SER A 115 -11.27 -5.13 13.68
C SER A 115 -11.17 -5.38 12.18
N PHE A 116 -10.26 -6.25 11.74
CA PHE A 116 -10.09 -6.60 10.33
C PHE A 116 -11.27 -7.43 9.79
N ASN A 117 -11.77 -8.40 10.58
CA ASN A 117 -12.98 -9.14 10.19
C ASN A 117 -14.18 -8.20 10.03
N LYS A 118 -14.32 -7.23 10.94
CA LYS A 118 -15.38 -6.24 10.86
C LYS A 118 -15.24 -5.36 9.61
N LEU A 119 -14.02 -4.96 9.25
CA LEU A 119 -13.74 -4.25 8.01
C LEU A 119 -14.15 -5.09 6.78
N CYS A 120 -13.80 -6.38 6.75
CA CYS A 120 -14.21 -7.29 5.68
C CYS A 120 -15.74 -7.39 5.58
N GLU A 121 -16.43 -7.55 6.71
CA GLU A 121 -17.90 -7.59 6.75
C GLU A 121 -18.54 -6.27 6.26
N GLU A 122 -17.98 -5.12 6.65
CA GLU A 122 -18.44 -3.79 6.20
C GLU A 122 -18.23 -3.59 4.69
N CYS A 123 -17.14 -4.12 4.13
CA CYS A 123 -16.85 -4.04 2.71
C CYS A 123 -17.62 -5.09 1.89
N GLY A 124 -18.10 -6.17 2.52
CA GLY A 124 -18.67 -7.34 1.84
C GLY A 124 -17.62 -8.29 1.25
N ALA A 125 -16.41 -8.26 1.82
CA ALA A 125 -15.32 -9.20 1.53
C ALA A 125 -15.67 -10.57 2.12
#